data_AF-A0A3N9TPS8-F1
#
_entry.id   AF-A0A3N9TPS8-F1
#
_cell.length_a   1.000
_cell.length_b   1.000
_cell.length_c   1.000
_cell.angle_alpha   90.00
_cell.angle_beta   90.00
_cell.angle_gamma   90.00
#
_symmetry.space_group_name_H-M   'P 1'
#
loop_
_entity.id
_entity.type
_entity.pdbx_description
1 polymer ?
#
loop_
_entity_poly.entity_id
_entity_poly.type
_entity_poly.pdbx_seq_one_letter_code
_entity_poly.pdbx_strand_id
1 'polypeptide(L)'
;MLIKRKEKNTIITDGNEMTMQKNSVAYEKFSSIQTNIQFMERKAGSVQTIAVTSANKGEGKSFFITNYANTSALYKQKTLLIDVDFYNPKISKQYKTKLMPGLSNVLVDMISFEEAVIPLENKYLSFLPIGTLPPNPLELLRSDEFKALLTDLKEKFDVILLDCPPINLFTDARVVAAESDGVILLINSQTTSEEDVRKSKSLLNQVDANILGAVLNNKRYNQKQMASYNYY
;
A
#
# COMPACT_ATOMS: atom_id res chain seq x y z
N MET A 1 -44.42 25.50 5.52
CA MET A 1 -43.66 24.69 6.50
C MET A 1 -43.39 23.34 5.88
N LEU A 2 -42.16 23.13 5.37
CA LEU A 2 -41.58 21.83 4.99
C LEU A 2 -40.10 22.11 4.70
N ILE A 3 -39.25 21.86 5.70
CA ILE A 3 -37.80 22.04 5.64
C ILE A 3 -37.23 20.82 4.90
N LYS A 4 -36.75 21.01 3.67
CA LYS A 4 -35.93 20.00 2.98
C LYS A 4 -34.53 19.99 3.60
N ARG A 5 -34.21 18.94 4.36
CA ARG A 5 -32.85 18.58 4.79
C ARG A 5 -32.00 18.34 3.53
N LYS A 6 -30.93 19.12 3.34
CA LYS A 6 -29.82 18.78 2.45
C LYS A 6 -29.04 17.62 3.10
N GLU A 7 -29.08 16.44 2.50
CA GLU A 7 -28.16 15.35 2.84
C GLU A 7 -26.75 15.71 2.36
N LYS A 8 -25.82 15.75 3.32
CA LYS A 8 -24.39 15.89 3.09
C LYS A 8 -23.82 14.57 2.56
N ASN A 9 -23.93 14.33 1.26
CA ASN A 9 -23.16 13.31 0.55
C ASN A 9 -22.33 13.95 -0.57
N THR A 10 -21.59 15.01 -0.21
CA THR A 10 -20.57 15.57 -1.08
C THR A 10 -19.28 14.78 -0.84
N ILE A 11 -18.91 13.91 -1.80
CA ILE A 11 -17.50 13.59 -2.00
C ILE A 11 -16.89 14.89 -2.51
N ILE A 12 -16.27 15.65 -1.61
CA ILE A 12 -15.56 16.87 -1.98
C ILE A 12 -14.30 16.41 -2.70
N THR A 13 -14.34 16.45 -4.03
CA THR A 13 -13.14 16.47 -4.87
C THR A 13 -12.69 17.92 -4.98
N ASP A 14 -11.99 18.39 -3.96
CA ASP A 14 -11.11 19.55 -4.07
C ASP A 14 -9.75 19.14 -3.48
N GLY A 15 -8.74 19.10 -4.34
CA GLY A 15 -7.29 18.96 -4.07
C GLY A 15 -6.83 18.25 -2.79
N ASN A 16 -6.25 17.05 -2.96
CA ASN A 16 -5.26 16.41 -2.08
C ASN A 16 -5.53 16.48 -0.56
N GLU A 17 -6.46 15.64 -0.07
CA GLU A 17 -6.33 14.88 1.20
C GLU A 17 -7.60 14.04 1.40
N MET A 18 -7.45 12.71 1.44
CA MET A 18 -8.56 11.79 1.74
C MET A 18 -8.48 11.38 3.20
N THR A 19 -9.14 12.14 4.08
CA THR A 19 -9.41 11.66 5.44
C THR A 19 -10.51 10.60 5.37
N MET A 20 -10.16 9.32 5.47
CA MET A 20 -11.16 8.25 5.57
C MET A 20 -12.00 8.42 6.84
N GLN A 21 -13.29 8.67 6.67
CA GLN A 21 -14.25 8.66 7.78
C GLN A 21 -14.66 7.22 8.10
N LYS A 22 -14.69 6.87 9.39
CA LYS A 22 -15.05 5.53 9.89
C LYS A 22 -16.43 5.02 9.42
N ASN A 23 -17.33 5.89 9.00
CA ASN A 23 -18.69 5.53 8.56
C ASN A 23 -18.85 5.56 7.03
N SER A 24 -17.77 5.41 6.27
CA SER A 24 -17.83 5.41 4.80
C SER A 24 -17.82 3.98 4.23
N VAL A 25 -18.55 3.76 3.13
CA VAL A 25 -18.53 2.48 2.38
C VAL A 25 -17.11 2.08 1.96
N ALA A 26 -16.22 3.05 1.77
CA ALA A 26 -14.82 2.80 1.49
C ALA A 26 -14.11 2.21 2.73
N TYR A 27 -14.30 2.80 3.92
CA TYR A 27 -13.73 2.28 5.18
C TYR A 27 -14.15 0.84 5.47
N GLU A 28 -15.42 0.48 5.26
CA GLU A 28 -15.91 -0.90 5.44
C GLU A 28 -15.20 -1.89 4.51
N LYS A 29 -14.93 -1.50 3.25
CA LYS A 29 -14.20 -2.35 2.31
C LYS A 29 -12.76 -2.60 2.76
N PHE A 30 -12.05 -1.58 3.20
CA PHE A 30 -10.68 -1.74 3.71
C PHE A 30 -10.66 -2.49 5.05
N SER A 31 -11.65 -2.27 5.92
CA SER A 31 -11.82 -3.04 7.17
C SER A 31 -12.05 -4.53 6.89
N SER A 32 -12.84 -4.86 5.86
CA SER A 32 -13.03 -6.24 5.41
C SER A 32 -11.73 -6.87 4.91
N ILE A 33 -10.93 -6.13 4.12
CA ILE A 33 -9.61 -6.61 3.65
C ILE A 33 -8.67 -6.88 4.82
N GLN A 34 -8.56 -5.93 5.75
CA GLN A 34 -7.72 -6.06 6.94
C GLN A 34 -8.14 -7.25 7.81
N THR A 35 -9.45 -7.44 7.99
CA THR A 35 -10.01 -8.60 8.69
C THR A 35 -9.62 -9.92 8.01
N ASN A 36 -9.69 -9.99 6.68
CA ASN A 36 -9.27 -11.18 5.93
C ASN A 36 -7.79 -11.50 6.15
N ILE A 37 -6.92 -10.49 6.14
CA ILE A 37 -5.48 -10.66 6.38
C ILE A 37 -5.24 -11.18 7.81
N GLN A 38 -5.88 -10.60 8.82
CA GLN A 38 -5.80 -11.07 10.21
C GLN A 38 -6.27 -12.53 10.37
N PHE A 39 -7.28 -12.96 9.61
CA PHE A 39 -7.69 -14.37 9.60
C PHE A 39 -6.64 -15.30 8.97
N MET A 40 -5.89 -14.81 7.98
CA MET A 40 -4.78 -15.56 7.38
C MET A 40 -3.60 -15.67 8.35
N GLU A 41 -3.28 -14.60 9.08
CA GLU A 41 -2.21 -14.57 10.09
C GLU A 41 -2.38 -15.69 11.14
N ARG A 42 -3.60 -15.85 11.65
CA ARG A 42 -3.91 -16.90 12.65
C ARG A 42 -3.65 -18.32 12.15
N LYS A 43 -3.63 -18.55 10.84
CA LYS A 43 -3.43 -19.87 10.23
C LYS A 43 -1.99 -20.11 9.77
N ALA A 44 -1.27 -19.07 9.37
CA ALA A 44 -0.02 -19.20 8.61
C ALA A 44 1.21 -18.53 9.25
N GLY A 45 1.04 -17.81 10.38
CA GLY A 45 2.10 -17.02 11.01
C GLY A 45 1.86 -15.52 10.91
N SER A 46 2.66 -14.70 11.60
CA SER A 46 2.51 -13.24 11.59
C SER A 46 2.81 -12.65 10.21
N VAL A 47 1.94 -11.76 9.71
CA VAL A 47 2.12 -11.02 8.45
C VAL A 47 2.29 -9.54 8.80
N GLN A 48 3.54 -9.12 9.04
CA GLN A 48 3.83 -7.72 9.40
C GLN A 48 4.29 -6.92 8.18
N THR A 49 5.11 -7.49 7.30
CA THR A 49 5.56 -6.83 6.06
C THR A 49 4.70 -7.24 4.88
N ILE A 50 4.00 -6.28 4.28
CA ILE A 50 3.10 -6.51 3.14
C ILE A 50 3.56 -5.67 1.95
N ALA A 51 4.03 -6.34 0.90
CA ALA A 51 4.28 -5.72 -0.39
C ALA A 51 2.97 -5.54 -1.16
N VAL A 52 2.76 -4.35 -1.71
CA VAL A 52 1.63 -4.07 -2.59
C VAL A 52 2.16 -3.77 -3.98
N THR A 53 1.87 -4.66 -4.92
CA THR A 53 2.21 -4.48 -6.34
C THR A 53 0.95 -4.61 -7.20
N SER A 54 1.10 -4.51 -8.51
CA SER A 54 0.01 -4.58 -9.48
C SER A 54 0.56 -5.13 -10.78
N ALA A 55 -0.33 -5.68 -11.61
CA ALA A 55 0.07 -6.21 -12.90
C ALA A 55 0.68 -5.11 -13.78
N ASN A 56 0.00 -3.97 -13.89
CA ASN A 56 0.34 -2.89 -14.81
C ASN A 56 0.35 -1.49 -14.16
N LYS A 57 0.85 -0.49 -14.89
CA LYS A 57 0.79 0.92 -14.46
C LYS A 57 -0.67 1.39 -14.35
N GLY A 58 -0.96 2.24 -13.36
CA GLY A 58 -2.26 2.92 -13.26
C GLY A 58 -3.39 2.12 -12.60
N GLU A 59 -3.11 0.97 -11.98
CA GLU A 59 -4.15 0.11 -11.38
C GLU A 59 -4.60 0.54 -9.97
N GLY A 60 -4.06 1.65 -9.46
CA GLY A 60 -4.50 2.26 -8.20
C GLY A 60 -3.79 1.77 -6.93
N LYS A 61 -2.59 1.19 -7.04
CA LYS A 61 -1.74 0.79 -5.88
C LYS A 61 -1.62 1.86 -4.82
N SER A 62 -1.10 3.04 -5.19
CA SER A 62 -0.88 4.13 -4.23
C SER A 62 -2.17 4.60 -3.55
N PHE A 63 -3.32 4.54 -4.25
CA PHE A 63 -4.63 4.78 -3.64
C PHE A 63 -4.97 3.69 -2.63
N PHE A 64 -4.85 2.42 -3.03
CA PHE A 64 -5.15 1.28 -2.17
C PHE A 64 -4.28 1.27 -0.91
N ILE A 65 -2.95 1.31 -1.07
CA ILE A 65 -2.01 1.15 0.05
C ILE A 65 -2.12 2.32 1.04
N THR A 66 -2.33 3.56 0.56
CA THR A 66 -2.55 4.71 1.44
C THR A 66 -3.82 4.56 2.26
N ASN A 67 -4.91 4.10 1.65
CA ASN A 67 -6.17 3.89 2.39
C ASN A 67 -6.11 2.69 3.33
N TYR A 68 -5.39 1.62 2.95
CA TYR A 68 -5.13 0.49 3.82
C TYR A 68 -4.29 0.91 5.04
N ALA A 69 -3.27 1.76 4.83
CA ALA A 69 -2.44 2.31 5.89
C ALA A 69 -3.26 3.17 6.87
N ASN A 70 -4.10 4.08 6.34
CA ASN A 70 -5.00 4.88 7.15
C ASN A 70 -6.00 4.03 7.95
N THR A 71 -6.55 2.99 7.33
CA THR A 71 -7.48 2.07 8.00
C THR A 71 -6.77 1.33 9.13
N SER A 72 -5.58 0.79 8.89
CA SER A 72 -4.77 0.11 9.91
C SER A 72 -4.47 1.04 11.10
N ALA A 73 -4.09 2.28 10.82
CA ALA A 73 -3.86 3.31 11.84
C ALA A 73 -5.15 3.72 12.60
N LEU A 74 -6.33 3.68 11.98
CA LEU A 74 -7.63 3.91 12.65
C LEU A 74 -7.98 2.80 13.65
N TYR A 75 -7.48 1.57 13.41
CA TYR A 75 -7.49 0.46 14.37
C TYR A 75 -6.33 0.54 15.39
N LYS A 76 -5.58 1.64 15.41
CA LYS A 76 -4.45 1.91 16.32
C LYS A 76 -3.26 0.96 16.15
N GLN A 77 -3.15 0.29 15.00
CA GLN A 77 -1.94 -0.45 14.65
C GLN A 77 -0.86 0.56 14.26
N LYS A 78 0.33 0.45 14.88
CA LYS A 78 1.50 1.21 14.47
C LYS A 78 1.85 0.80 13.05
N THR A 79 1.57 1.68 12.11
CA THR A 79 1.65 1.42 10.68
C THR A 79 2.77 2.24 10.06
N LEU A 80 3.68 1.59 9.35
CA LEU A 80 4.69 2.24 8.53
C LEU A 80 4.35 2.04 7.05
N LEU A 81 4.27 3.14 6.31
CA LEU A 81 4.19 3.13 4.86
C LEU A 81 5.57 3.46 4.27
N ILE A 82 6.08 2.63 3.37
CA ILE A 82 7.36 2.83 2.70
C ILE A 82 7.11 2.90 1.19
N ASP A 83 7.57 3.98 0.55
CA ASP A 83 7.58 4.08 -0.91
C ASP A 83 8.84 3.37 -1.43
N VAL A 84 8.66 2.26 -2.16
CA VAL A 84 9.75 1.50 -2.77
C VAL A 84 9.69 1.55 -4.31
N ASP A 85 8.84 2.42 -4.87
CA ASP A 85 8.76 2.68 -6.32
C ASP A 85 9.67 3.86 -6.70
N PHE A 86 10.97 3.58 -6.86
CA PHE A 86 11.95 4.57 -7.31
C PHE A 86 11.70 5.10 -8.74
N TYR A 87 10.91 4.39 -9.56
CA TYR A 87 10.63 4.79 -10.95
C TYR A 87 9.49 5.80 -11.03
N ASN A 88 8.51 5.68 -10.16
CA ASN A 88 7.40 6.61 -10.08
C ASN A 88 6.86 6.75 -8.65
N PRO A 89 7.58 7.45 -7.76
CA PRO A 89 7.30 7.50 -6.31
C PRO A 89 6.08 8.38 -6.03
N LYS A 90 4.88 7.84 -6.29
CA LYS A 90 3.62 8.58 -6.25
C LYS A 90 3.26 9.02 -4.84
N ILE A 91 3.53 8.18 -3.85
CA ILE A 91 3.24 8.48 -2.46
C ILE A 91 4.20 9.56 -1.95
N SER A 92 5.50 9.46 -2.29
CA SER A 92 6.46 10.52 -1.97
C SER A 92 6.07 11.86 -2.62
N LYS A 93 5.57 11.85 -3.86
CA LYS A 93 5.00 13.05 -4.50
C LYS A 93 3.75 13.57 -3.78
N GLN A 94 2.87 12.68 -3.35
CA GLN A 94 1.64 13.02 -2.62
C GLN A 94 1.96 13.73 -1.30
N TYR A 95 2.92 13.20 -0.53
CA TYR A 95 3.38 13.79 0.74
C TYR A 95 4.43 14.90 0.55
N LYS A 96 4.73 15.31 -0.69
CA LYS A 96 5.65 16.40 -1.05
C LYS A 96 7.07 16.22 -0.49
N THR A 97 7.58 14.99 -0.43
CA THR A 97 8.86 14.64 0.19
C THR A 97 10.06 14.60 -0.77
N LYS A 98 9.95 15.23 -1.96
CA LYS A 98 10.91 15.09 -3.07
C LYS A 98 12.39 15.34 -2.71
N LEU A 99 12.67 16.19 -1.73
CA LEU A 99 14.03 16.58 -1.32
C LEU A 99 14.38 16.08 0.08
N MET A 100 13.53 15.26 0.68
CA MET A 100 13.74 14.74 2.02
C MET A 100 14.58 13.46 1.96
N PRO A 101 15.47 13.22 2.94
CA PRO A 101 16.07 11.92 3.14
C PRO A 101 15.00 10.84 3.31
N GLY A 102 15.31 9.61 2.92
CA GLY A 102 14.36 8.50 2.97
C GLY A 102 15.06 7.16 2.89
N LEU A 103 14.34 6.14 2.43
CA LEU A 103 14.79 4.76 2.35
C LEU A 103 16.19 4.64 1.76
N SER A 104 16.46 5.29 0.62
CA SER A 104 17.77 5.15 -0.01
C SER A 104 18.92 5.71 0.80
N ASN A 105 18.68 6.76 1.59
CA ASN A 105 19.69 7.37 2.45
C ASN A 105 19.95 6.51 3.69
N VAL A 106 18.89 5.87 4.22
CA VAL A 106 18.99 4.93 5.34
C VAL A 106 19.80 3.69 4.94
N LEU A 107 19.51 3.13 3.77
CA LEU A 107 20.16 1.90 3.29
C LEU A 107 21.65 2.05 2.94
N VAL A 108 22.15 3.28 2.84
CA VAL A 108 23.57 3.57 2.60
C VAL A 108 24.23 4.23 3.82
N ASP A 109 23.60 4.11 4.99
CA ASP A 109 24.07 4.66 6.28
C ASP A 109 24.39 6.16 6.27
N MET A 110 23.75 6.94 5.39
CA MET A 110 23.90 8.41 5.38
C MET A 110 23.10 9.07 6.50
N ILE A 111 22.02 8.43 6.94
CA ILE A 111 21.09 8.96 7.94
C ILE A 111 20.40 7.80 8.67
N SER A 112 20.02 7.98 9.94
CA SER A 112 19.24 6.97 10.66
C SER A 112 17.79 6.87 10.17
N PHE A 113 17.15 5.74 10.44
CA PHE A 113 15.71 5.57 10.18
C PHE A 113 14.87 6.61 10.92
N GLU A 114 15.19 6.90 12.18
CA GLU A 114 14.48 7.83 13.06
C GLU A 114 14.49 9.27 12.51
N GLU A 115 15.57 9.66 11.83
CA GLU A 115 15.71 10.96 11.19
C GLU A 115 15.03 11.03 9.81
N ALA A 116 14.89 9.90 9.12
CA ALA A 116 14.28 9.81 7.79
C ALA A 116 12.76 9.58 7.82
N VAL A 117 12.23 8.97 8.89
CA VAL A 117 10.81 8.65 9.00
C VAL A 117 9.97 9.88 9.33
N ILE A 118 8.84 10.03 8.64
CA ILE A 118 7.94 11.18 8.76
C ILE A 118 6.66 10.72 9.47
N PRO A 119 6.33 11.26 10.66
CA PRO A 119 5.02 11.05 11.25
C PRO A 119 3.95 11.74 10.40
N LEU A 120 2.85 11.03 10.13
CA LEU A 120 1.70 11.60 9.43
C LEU A 120 0.65 12.13 10.42
N GLU A 121 -0.42 12.75 9.92
CA GLU A 121 -1.47 13.37 10.74
C GLU A 121 -2.06 12.40 11.79
N ASN A 122 -2.23 11.13 11.40
CA ASN A 122 -2.58 10.08 12.35
C ASN A 122 -1.34 9.60 13.11
N LYS A 123 -1.35 9.74 14.45
CA LYS A 123 -0.24 9.34 15.33
C LYS A 123 0.19 7.86 15.25
N TYR A 124 -0.63 6.98 14.68
CA TYR A 124 -0.29 5.57 14.46
C TYR A 124 0.23 5.31 13.04
N LEU A 125 0.40 6.34 12.22
CA LEU A 125 0.84 6.23 10.83
C LEU A 125 2.13 7.02 10.61
N SER A 126 3.14 6.34 10.10
CA SER A 126 4.41 6.94 9.70
C SER A 126 4.70 6.62 8.23
N PHE A 127 5.50 7.47 7.60
CA PHE A 127 5.88 7.35 6.20
C PHE A 127 7.39 7.46 6.02
N LEU A 128 7.99 6.51 5.31
CA LEU A 128 9.37 6.57 4.86
C LEU A 128 9.37 6.82 3.34
N PRO A 129 9.76 8.01 2.87
CA PRO A 129 9.85 8.32 1.44
C PRO A 129 11.00 7.57 0.78
N ILE A 130 11.07 7.60 -0.56
CA ILE A 130 12.19 6.95 -1.29
C ILE A 130 13.58 7.52 -0.94
N GLY A 131 13.67 8.79 -0.55
CA GLY A 131 14.94 9.48 -0.37
C GLY A 131 15.56 9.97 -1.68
N THR A 132 16.89 10.13 -1.68
CA THR A 132 17.65 10.51 -2.88
C THR A 132 17.59 9.38 -3.92
N LEU A 133 17.21 9.67 -5.16
CA LEU A 133 17.13 8.65 -6.21
C LEU A 133 18.52 8.00 -6.44
N PRO A 134 18.69 6.70 -6.13
CA PRO A 134 19.98 6.05 -6.32
C PRO A 134 20.22 5.76 -7.81
N PRO A 135 21.49 5.61 -8.24
CA PRO A 135 21.80 5.24 -9.62
C PRO A 135 21.25 3.86 -9.99
N ASN A 136 21.21 2.92 -9.03
CA ASN A 136 20.74 1.54 -9.21
C ASN A 136 19.77 1.15 -8.07
N PRO A 137 18.47 1.42 -8.21
CA PRO A 137 17.46 1.06 -7.19
C PRO A 137 17.40 -0.43 -6.85
N LEU A 138 17.52 -1.30 -7.87
CA LEU A 138 17.39 -2.74 -7.68
C LEU A 138 18.48 -3.33 -6.78
N GLU A 139 19.73 -2.90 -6.93
CA GLU A 139 20.86 -3.39 -6.12
C GLU A 139 20.72 -2.96 -4.66
N LEU A 140 20.22 -1.74 -4.45
CA LEU A 140 19.92 -1.24 -3.12
C LEU A 140 18.82 -2.05 -2.43
N LEU A 141 17.77 -2.45 -3.16
CA LEU A 141 16.69 -3.28 -2.62
C LEU A 141 17.08 -4.76 -2.41
N ARG A 142 18.17 -5.22 -3.04
CA ARG A 142 18.72 -6.58 -2.87
C ARG A 142 19.71 -6.69 -1.73
N SER A 143 20.08 -5.57 -1.13
CA SER A 143 21.17 -5.52 -0.17
C SER A 143 20.77 -6.13 1.17
N ASP A 144 21.75 -6.63 1.92
CA ASP A 144 21.51 -7.18 3.25
C ASP A 144 21.00 -6.10 4.22
N GLU A 145 21.35 -4.84 3.98
CA GLU A 145 20.88 -3.67 4.73
C GLU A 145 19.36 -3.48 4.59
N PHE A 146 18.78 -3.73 3.40
CA PHE A 146 17.32 -3.66 3.23
C PHE A 146 16.61 -4.73 4.05
N LYS A 147 17.13 -5.95 4.05
CA LYS A 147 16.60 -7.06 4.84
C LYS A 147 16.75 -6.83 6.35
N ALA A 148 17.90 -6.33 6.77
CA ALA A 148 18.15 -5.96 8.16
C ALA A 148 17.19 -4.86 8.61
N LEU A 149 17.02 -3.81 7.80
CA LEU A 149 16.06 -2.74 8.07
C LEU A 149 14.64 -3.28 8.25
N LEU A 150 14.15 -4.14 7.34
CA LEU A 150 12.81 -4.71 7.49
C LEU A 150 12.66 -5.54 8.77
N THR A 151 13.71 -6.25 9.18
CA THR A 151 13.73 -7.03 10.43
C THR A 151 13.62 -6.12 11.65
N ASP A 152 14.43 -5.07 11.71
CA ASP A 152 14.42 -4.10 12.81
C ASP A 152 13.07 -3.35 12.90
N LEU A 153 12.47 -3.05 11.76
CA LEU A 153 11.19 -2.35 11.70
C LEU A 153 10.03 -3.22 12.24
N LYS A 154 10.09 -4.54 12.13
CA LYS A 154 9.07 -5.46 12.66
C LYS A 154 8.98 -5.40 14.20
N GLU A 155 10.02 -4.96 14.88
CA GLU A 155 10.00 -4.72 16.33
C GLU A 155 9.27 -3.42 16.71
N LYS A 156 9.22 -2.45 15.79
CA LYS A 156 8.71 -1.09 16.02
C LYS A 156 7.27 -0.90 15.53
N PHE A 157 6.86 -1.64 14.50
CA PHE A 157 5.59 -1.49 13.81
C PHE A 157 4.78 -2.79 13.78
N ASP A 158 3.46 -2.64 13.94
CA ASP A 158 2.51 -3.75 13.83
C ASP A 158 2.29 -4.13 12.36
N VAL A 159 2.34 -3.14 11.45
CA VAL A 159 2.12 -3.30 10.01
C VAL A 159 3.09 -2.43 9.22
N ILE A 160 3.79 -3.02 8.25
CA ILE A 160 4.73 -2.36 7.34
C ILE A 160 4.26 -2.59 5.91
N LEU A 161 3.96 -1.51 5.20
CA LEU A 161 3.38 -1.51 3.86
C LEU A 161 4.38 -0.98 2.84
N LEU A 162 4.69 -1.77 1.81
CA LEU A 162 5.69 -1.42 0.80
C LEU A 162 4.99 -1.14 -0.56
N ASP A 163 4.94 0.13 -1.02
CA ASP A 163 4.37 0.49 -2.33
C ASP A 163 5.37 0.16 -3.44
N CYS A 164 5.14 -0.95 -4.12
CA CYS A 164 6.04 -1.47 -5.14
C CYS A 164 5.66 -0.98 -6.55
N PRO A 165 6.61 -0.90 -7.50
CA PRO A 165 6.27 -0.69 -8.91
C PRO A 165 5.46 -1.86 -9.49
N PRO A 166 4.83 -1.72 -10.69
CA PRO A 166 4.13 -2.83 -11.33
C PRO A 166 5.04 -4.01 -11.67
N ILE A 167 4.66 -5.22 -11.26
CA ILE A 167 5.52 -6.41 -11.31
C ILE A 167 5.81 -6.91 -12.72
N ASN A 168 4.90 -6.72 -13.69
CA ASN A 168 5.15 -7.14 -15.07
C ASN A 168 6.18 -6.24 -15.79
N LEU A 169 6.52 -5.09 -15.21
CA LEU A 169 7.37 -4.08 -15.83
C LEU A 169 8.69 -3.88 -15.09
N PHE A 170 8.72 -4.07 -13.78
CA PHE A 170 9.87 -3.78 -12.94
C PHE A 170 10.23 -4.96 -12.05
N THR A 171 11.52 -5.26 -11.99
CA THR A 171 12.04 -6.42 -11.27
C THR A 171 12.07 -6.21 -9.76
N ASP A 172 12.12 -4.96 -9.32
CA ASP A 172 12.19 -4.48 -7.95
C ASP A 172 11.02 -5.00 -7.11
N ALA A 173 9.82 -5.04 -7.69
CA ALA A 173 8.64 -5.58 -7.03
C ALA A 173 8.80 -7.06 -6.64
N ARG A 174 9.60 -7.83 -7.39
CA ARG A 174 9.87 -9.25 -7.10
C ARG A 174 10.86 -9.39 -5.94
N VAL A 175 11.88 -8.55 -5.89
CA VAL A 175 12.86 -8.52 -4.79
C VAL A 175 12.14 -8.16 -3.49
N VAL A 176 11.36 -7.08 -3.51
CA VAL A 176 10.61 -6.66 -2.33
C VAL A 176 9.57 -7.70 -1.91
N ALA A 177 8.92 -8.36 -2.88
CA ALA A 177 7.97 -9.44 -2.60
C ALA A 177 8.62 -10.65 -1.92
N ALA A 178 9.86 -11.00 -2.28
CA ALA A 178 10.59 -12.11 -1.68
C ALA A 178 10.98 -11.85 -0.21
N GLU A 179 11.25 -10.59 0.14
CA GLU A 179 11.61 -10.19 1.52
C GLU A 179 10.38 -9.82 2.38
N SER A 180 9.16 -9.89 1.83
CA SER A 180 7.91 -9.57 2.53
C SER A 180 7.20 -10.82 3.06
N ASP A 181 6.54 -10.72 4.22
CA ASP A 181 5.72 -11.80 4.78
C ASP A 181 4.51 -12.13 3.88
N GLY A 182 4.04 -11.15 3.11
CA GLY A 182 2.99 -11.36 2.13
C GLY A 182 2.91 -10.30 1.04
N VAL A 183 2.22 -10.65 -0.04
CA VAL A 183 2.01 -9.79 -1.21
C VAL A 183 0.53 -9.65 -1.53
N ILE A 184 0.09 -8.42 -1.76
CA ILE A 184 -1.22 -8.10 -2.33
C ILE A 184 -1.05 -7.66 -3.78
N LEU A 185 -1.72 -8.34 -4.70
CA LEU A 185 -1.74 -7.99 -6.12
C LEU A 185 -2.96 -7.13 -6.47
N LEU A 186 -2.74 -5.88 -6.86
CA LEU A 186 -3.79 -5.03 -7.40
C LEU A 186 -4.04 -5.34 -8.87
N ILE A 187 -5.32 -5.42 -9.23
CA ILE A 187 -5.79 -5.71 -10.59
C ILE A 187 -6.87 -4.69 -10.94
N ASN A 188 -6.76 -4.04 -12.10
CA ASN A 188 -7.83 -3.19 -12.60
C ASN A 188 -8.86 -4.04 -13.35
N SER A 189 -10.05 -4.16 -12.76
CA SER A 189 -11.14 -5.00 -13.30
C SER A 189 -11.64 -4.61 -14.70
N GLN A 190 -11.30 -3.43 -15.19
CA GLN A 190 -11.73 -2.95 -16.52
C GLN A 190 -10.67 -3.15 -17.60
N THR A 191 -9.38 -3.17 -17.23
CA THR A 191 -8.28 -3.03 -18.20
C THR A 191 -7.23 -4.11 -18.12
N THR A 192 -7.10 -4.80 -16.98
CA THR A 192 -6.08 -5.84 -16.82
C THR A 192 -6.55 -7.12 -17.50
N SER A 193 -5.74 -7.64 -18.41
CA SER A 193 -6.02 -8.91 -19.08
C SER A 193 -5.81 -10.10 -18.14
N GLU A 194 -6.48 -11.23 -18.39
CA GLU A 194 -6.23 -12.45 -17.62
C GLU A 194 -4.78 -12.95 -17.81
N GLU A 195 -4.21 -12.75 -19.00
CA GLU A 195 -2.81 -13.05 -19.30
C GLU A 195 -1.85 -12.27 -18.39
N ASP A 196 -2.07 -10.97 -18.23
CA ASP A 196 -1.25 -10.13 -17.34
C ASP A 196 -1.33 -10.58 -15.89
N VAL A 197 -2.52 -11.01 -15.43
CA VAL A 197 -2.71 -11.54 -14.07
C VAL A 197 -1.96 -12.86 -13.90
N ARG A 198 -2.07 -13.78 -14.87
CA ARG A 198 -1.34 -15.06 -14.84
C ARG A 198 0.17 -14.85 -14.86
N LYS A 199 0.66 -13.91 -15.69
CA LYS A 199 2.07 -13.51 -15.73
C LYS A 199 2.52 -12.96 -14.37
N SER A 200 1.75 -12.04 -13.78
CA SER A 200 2.06 -11.46 -12.47
C SER A 200 2.16 -12.54 -11.39
N LYS A 201 1.19 -13.46 -11.35
CA LYS A 201 1.21 -14.60 -10.43
C LYS A 201 2.43 -15.49 -10.66
N SER A 202 2.77 -15.78 -11.92
CA SER A 202 3.96 -16.56 -12.24
C SER A 202 5.24 -15.89 -11.76
N LEU A 203 5.36 -14.57 -11.90
CA LEU A 203 6.54 -13.81 -11.45
C LEU A 203 6.67 -13.80 -9.92
N LEU A 204 5.56 -13.73 -9.19
CA LEU A 204 5.55 -13.85 -7.72
C LEU A 204 5.94 -15.26 -7.27
N ASN A 205 5.38 -16.28 -7.92
CA ASN A 205 5.72 -17.68 -7.61
C ASN A 205 7.20 -18.00 -7.89
N GLN A 206 7.83 -17.36 -8.89
CA GLN A 206 9.25 -17.57 -9.21
C GLN A 206 10.20 -17.13 -8.10
N VAL A 207 9.75 -16.28 -7.18
CA VAL A 207 10.51 -15.81 -6.02
C VAL A 207 9.92 -16.33 -4.71
N ASP A 208 9.11 -17.39 -4.78
CA ASP A 208 8.43 -18.02 -3.64
C ASP A 208 7.65 -17.04 -2.74
N ALA A 209 7.14 -15.95 -3.33
CA ALA A 209 6.41 -14.94 -2.58
C ALA A 209 5.07 -15.48 -2.08
N ASN A 210 4.75 -15.19 -0.81
CA ASN A 210 3.47 -15.53 -0.21
C ASN A 210 2.36 -14.59 -0.71
N ILE A 211 1.62 -15.00 -1.74
CA ILE A 211 0.53 -14.22 -2.30
C ILE A 211 -0.69 -14.30 -1.36
N LEU A 212 -0.92 -13.23 -0.57
CA LEU A 212 -2.06 -13.13 0.33
C LEU A 212 -3.39 -13.09 -0.43
N GLY A 213 -3.37 -12.49 -1.62
CA GLY A 213 -4.52 -12.44 -2.51
C GLY A 213 -4.40 -11.34 -3.55
N ALA A 214 -5.53 -11.09 -4.22
CA ALA A 214 -5.64 -10.02 -5.20
C ALA A 214 -6.83 -9.10 -4.88
N VAL A 215 -6.67 -7.81 -5.18
CA VAL A 215 -7.70 -6.79 -4.99
C VAL A 215 -8.11 -6.25 -6.35
N LEU A 216 -9.40 -6.38 -6.66
CA LEU A 216 -10.01 -5.82 -7.86
C LEU A 216 -10.38 -4.35 -7.64
N ASN A 217 -9.68 -3.47 -8.36
CA ASN A 217 -9.97 -2.05 -8.38
C ASN A 217 -10.82 -1.66 -9.62
N ASN A 218 -11.43 -0.47 -9.59
CA ASN A 218 -12.26 0.10 -10.66
C ASN A 218 -13.46 -0.77 -11.07
N LYS A 219 -13.99 -1.59 -10.14
CA LYS A 219 -15.17 -2.41 -10.41
C LYS A 219 -16.39 -1.51 -10.60
N ARG A 220 -17.00 -1.58 -11.78
CA ARG A 220 -18.29 -0.93 -12.05
C ARG A 220 -19.41 -1.78 -11.46
N TYR A 221 -20.18 -1.19 -10.58
CA TYR A 221 -21.41 -1.78 -10.04
C TYR A 221 -22.60 -1.29 -10.86
N ASN A 222 -23.53 -2.18 -11.18
CA ASN A 222 -24.80 -1.75 -11.78
C ASN A 222 -25.73 -1.13 -10.73
N GLN A 223 -26.78 -0.42 -11.15
CA GLN A 223 -27.68 0.31 -10.24
C GLN A 223 -28.31 -0.58 -9.15
N LYS A 224 -28.64 -1.85 -9.47
CA LYS A 224 -29.15 -2.81 -8.49
C LYS A 224 -28.12 -3.19 -7.44
N GLN A 225 -26.86 -3.39 -7.84
CA GLN A 225 -25.76 -3.64 -6.92
C GLN A 225 -25.45 -2.41 -6.07
N MET A 226 -25.47 -1.19 -6.64
CA MET A 226 -25.29 0.03 -5.86
C MET A 226 -26.39 0.25 -4.82
N ALA A 227 -27.64 -0.07 -5.16
CA ALA A 227 -28.76 0.00 -4.21
C ALA A 227 -28.57 -0.92 -3.00
N SER A 228 -28.00 -2.12 -3.18
CA SER A 228 -27.65 -3.02 -2.06
C SER A 228 -26.43 -2.54 -1.24
N TYR A 229 -25.52 -1.76 -1.82
CA TYR A 229 -24.37 -1.21 -1.10
C TYR A 229 -24.73 -0.02 -0.20
N ASN A 230 -25.80 0.71 -0.51
CA ASN A 230 -26.23 1.90 0.25
C ASN A 230 -27.11 1.56 1.49
N TYR A 231 -27.27 0.29 1.83
CA TYR A 231 -28.01 -0.15 3.02
C TYR A 231 -27.15 -0.20 4.30
N TYR A 232 -25.87 0.17 4.22
CA TYR A 232 -24.93 0.26 5.34
C TYR A 232 -24.39 1.68 5.47
#